data_AF-A0A523XJJ2-F1
#
_entry.id   AF-A0A523XJJ2-F1
#
_cell.length_a   1.000
_cell.length_b   1.000
_cell.length_c   1.000
_cell.angle_alpha   90.00
_cell.angle_beta   90.00
_cell.angle_gamma   90.00
#
_symmetry.space_group_name_H-M   'P 1'
#
loop_
_entity.id
_entity.type
_entity.pdbx_description
1 polymer ?
#
loop_
_entity_poly.entity_id
_entity_poly.type
_entity_poly.pdbx_seq_one_letter_code
_entity_poly.pdbx_strand_id
1 'polypeptide(L)'
;MEKKRKLGVWERFLTVWVLLCITAGIAMGRLLPQISDVLSRMEVARVSIPVAFCLFWMIYPIMVQIDFKRVVKAGRTPKPIAATLISNWGIKPFTMAFLAWLFMAVVFKRFIPYDDALQYRAGMIL
;
A
#
# COMPACT_ATOMS: atom_id res chain seq x y z
N MET A 1 -11.73 -14.20 -32.77
CA MET A 1 -10.32 -14.42 -32.40
C MET A 1 -9.93 -13.35 -31.40
N GLU A 2 -9.70 -13.73 -30.15
CA GLU A 2 -9.31 -12.80 -29.09
C GLU A 2 -7.88 -12.31 -29.37
N LYS A 3 -7.72 -11.02 -29.67
CA LYS A 3 -6.42 -10.43 -29.97
C LYS A 3 -5.62 -10.42 -28.65
N LYS A 4 -4.78 -11.44 -28.42
CA LYS A 4 -3.85 -11.49 -27.28
C LYS A 4 -3.03 -10.20 -27.27
N ARG A 5 -3.43 -9.26 -26.42
CA ARG A 5 -2.74 -7.99 -26.22
C ARG A 5 -1.41 -8.36 -25.58
N LYS A 6 -0.33 -8.34 -26.38
CA LYS A 6 1.02 -8.57 -25.86
C LYS A 6 1.27 -7.47 -24.83
N LEU A 7 1.58 -7.88 -23.59
CA LEU A 7 1.97 -6.95 -22.53
C LEU A 7 3.13 -6.11 -23.06
N GLY A 8 3.01 -4.78 -22.91
CA GLY A 8 4.07 -3.86 -23.26
C GLY A 8 5.33 -4.15 -22.44
N VAL A 9 6.50 -3.69 -22.92
CA VAL A 9 7.78 -3.87 -22.22
C VAL A 9 7.70 -3.30 -20.79
N TRP A 10 7.03 -2.16 -20.62
CA TRP A 10 6.77 -1.54 -19.32
C TRP A 10 5.97 -2.44 -18.36
N GLU A 11 4.82 -2.94 -18.81
CA GLU A 11 3.94 -3.81 -18.03
C GLU A 11 4.63 -5.13 -17.67
N ARG A 12 5.43 -5.67 -18.60
CA ARG A 12 6.17 -6.91 -18.41
C ARG A 12 7.28 -6.79 -17.35
N PHE A 13 7.97 -5.65 -17.31
CA PHE A 13 9.07 -5.41 -16.37
C PHE A 13 8.66 -4.60 -15.14
N LEU A 14 7.36 -4.41 -14.90
CA LEU A 14 6.84 -3.58 -13.79
C LEU A 14 7.42 -3.99 -12.43
N THR A 15 7.54 -5.30 -12.16
CA THR A 15 8.15 -5.81 -10.92
C THR A 15 9.61 -5.38 -10.75
N VAL A 16 10.39 -5.37 -11.84
CA VAL A 16 11.79 -4.94 -11.82
C VAL A 16 11.86 -3.43 -11.56
N TRP A 17 11.02 -2.64 -12.21
CA TRP A 17 10.94 -1.20 -11.98
C TRP A 17 10.55 -0.86 -10.54
N VAL A 18 9.56 -1.56 -9.97
CA VAL A 18 9.15 -1.39 -8.57
C VAL A 18 10.30 -1.73 -7.63
N LEU A 19 11.00 -2.85 -7.85
CA LEU A 19 12.16 -3.24 -7.04
C LEU A 19 13.28 -2.20 -7.12
N LEU A 20 13.55 -1.67 -8.32
CA LEU A 20 14.53 -0.59 -8.52
C LEU A 20 14.13 0.68 -7.77
N CYS A 21 12.86 1.10 -7.85
CA CYS A 21 12.35 2.26 -7.11
C CYS A 21 12.46 2.08 -5.59
N ILE A 22 12.13 0.90 -5.06
CA ILE A 22 12.28 0.59 -3.63
C ILE A 22 13.75 0.67 -3.22
N THR A 23 14.64 0.02 -3.97
CA THR A 23 16.08 -0.02 -3.66
C THR A 23 16.70 1.37 -3.73
N ALA A 24 16.38 2.13 -4.78
CA ALA A 24 16.82 3.50 -4.94
C ALA A 24 16.28 4.41 -3.83
N GLY A 25 15.01 4.26 -3.45
CA GLY A 25 14.40 5.00 -2.35
C GLY A 25 15.08 4.74 -1.00
N ILE A 26 15.39 3.46 -0.69
CA ILE A 26 16.11 3.09 0.53
C ILE A 26 17.54 3.66 0.51
N ALA A 27 18.25 3.54 -0.61
CA ALA A 27 19.61 4.07 -0.74
C ALA A 27 19.63 5.59 -0.59
N MET A 28 18.68 6.29 -1.22
CA MET A 28 18.54 7.74 -1.13
C MET A 28 18.21 8.19 0.29
N GLY A 29 17.27 7.51 0.97
CA GLY A 29 16.92 7.83 2.37
C GLY A 29 18.07 7.60 3.35
N ARG A 30 18.99 6.67 3.05
CA ARG A 30 20.20 6.42 3.84
C ARG A 30 21.31 7.45 3.59
N LEU A 31 21.49 7.87 2.33
CA LEU A 31 22.58 8.77 1.92
C LEU A 31 22.23 10.25 2.12
N LEU A 32 20.96 10.61 2.03
CA LEU A 32 20.45 11.98 2.12
C LEU A 32 19.33 12.09 3.18
N PRO A 33 19.65 12.01 4.48
CA PRO A 33 18.65 12.08 5.55
C PRO A 33 17.91 13.42 5.58
N GLN A 34 18.50 14.47 5.00
CA GLN A 34 17.88 15.79 4.83
C GLN A 34 16.55 15.73 4.06
N ILE A 35 16.40 14.77 3.13
CA ILE A 35 15.14 14.59 2.39
C ILE A 35 14.04 14.11 3.33
N SER A 36 14.35 13.20 4.25
CA SER A 36 13.43 12.72 5.28
C SER A 36 13.06 13.86 6.24
N ASP A 37 14.02 14.68 6.66
CA ASP A 37 13.76 15.83 7.52
C ASP A 37 12.82 16.86 6.87
N VAL A 38 13.02 17.16 5.57
CA VAL A 38 12.13 18.06 4.83
C VAL A 38 10.73 17.46 4.73
N LEU A 39 10.60 16.16 4.51
CA LEU A 39 9.31 15.47 4.43
C LEU A 39 8.57 15.48 5.78
N SER A 40 9.30 15.30 6.89
CA SER A 40 8.77 15.41 8.25
C SER A 40 8.39 16.84 8.63
N ARG A 41 9.07 17.86 8.09
CA ARG A 41 8.65 19.27 8.26
C ARG A 41 7.41 19.63 7.45
N MET A 42 7.15 18.91 6.35
CA MET A 42 5.94 19.04 5.52
C MET A 42 4.82 18.08 5.96
N GLU A 43 4.80 17.71 7.24
CA GLU A 43 3.78 16.88 7.84
C GLU A 43 2.70 17.74 8.52
N VAL A 44 1.44 17.46 8.19
CA VAL A 44 0.29 18.06 8.89
C VAL A 44 -0.55 16.92 9.44
N ALA A 45 -0.83 16.94 10.74
CA ALA A 45 -1.63 15.92 11.42
C ALA A 45 -1.16 14.47 11.14
N ARG A 46 0.16 14.22 11.15
CA ARG A 46 0.78 12.91 10.88
C ARG A 46 0.71 12.42 9.43
N VAL A 47 0.37 13.30 8.50
CA VAL A 47 0.32 12.99 7.06
C VAL A 47 1.25 13.93 6.30
N SER A 48 2.22 13.36 5.58
CA SER A 48 3.13 14.13 4.73
C SER A 48 2.40 14.67 3.51
N ILE A 49 2.41 15.99 3.30
CA ILE A 49 1.73 16.66 2.18
C ILE A 49 2.15 16.08 0.81
N PRO A 50 3.45 15.83 0.53
CA PRO A 50 3.85 15.25 -0.75
C PRO A 50 3.28 13.86 -0.98
N VAL A 51 3.26 13.02 0.07
CA VAL A 51 2.69 11.66 -0.01
C VAL A 51 1.18 11.72 -0.23
N ALA A 52 0.49 12.62 0.47
CA ALA A 52 -0.94 12.84 0.27
C ALA A 52 -1.27 13.25 -1.18
N PHE A 53 -0.46 14.13 -1.78
CA PHE A 53 -0.61 14.52 -3.18
C PHE A 53 -0.42 13.34 -4.14
N CYS A 54 0.63 12.53 -3.93
CA CYS A 54 0.85 11.31 -4.73
C CYS A 54 -0.31 10.31 -4.62
N LEU A 55 -0.81 10.08 -3.40
CA LEU A 55 -1.97 9.20 -3.17
C LEU A 55 -3.24 9.74 -3.82
N PHE A 56 -3.47 11.06 -3.74
CA PHE A 56 -4.59 11.70 -4.41
C PHE A 56 -4.49 11.50 -5.93
N TRP A 57 -3.32 11.73 -6.52
CA TRP A 57 -3.10 11.53 -7.96
C TRP A 57 -3.32 10.07 -8.40
N MET A 58 -3.02 9.11 -7.53
CA MET A 58 -3.27 7.69 -7.78
C MET A 58 -4.77 7.33 -7.71
N ILE A 59 -5.50 7.91 -6.76
CA ILE A 59 -6.93 7.61 -6.54
C ILE A 59 -7.83 8.36 -7.54
N TYR A 60 -7.47 9.59 -7.90
CA TYR A 60 -8.23 10.45 -8.79
C TYR A 60 -8.66 9.79 -10.13
N PRO A 61 -7.79 9.13 -10.91
CA PRO A 61 -8.19 8.52 -12.17
C PRO A 61 -9.19 7.38 -11.96
N ILE A 62 -9.06 6.61 -10.88
CA ILE A 62 -10.00 5.54 -10.55
C ILE A 62 -11.36 6.16 -10.22
N MET A 63 -11.39 7.25 -9.44
CA MET A 63 -12.62 7.94 -9.04
C MET A 63 -13.41 8.51 -10.25
N VAL A 64 -12.72 9.15 -11.19
CA VAL A 64 -13.36 9.76 -12.38
C VAL A 64 -13.87 8.70 -13.37
N GLN A 65 -13.33 7.48 -13.35
CA GLN A 65 -13.77 6.37 -14.20
C GLN A 65 -15.00 5.62 -13.66
N ILE A 66 -15.54 6.00 -12.49
CA ILE A 66 -16.68 5.30 -11.88
C ILE A 66 -17.99 5.63 -12.63
N ASP A 67 -18.65 4.59 -13.13
CA ASP A 67 -20.00 4.67 -13.71
C ASP A 67 -21.07 4.36 -12.65
N PHE A 68 -21.80 5.38 -12.21
CA PHE A 68 -22.85 5.27 -11.20
C PHE A 68 -23.95 4.26 -11.55
N LYS A 69 -24.26 4.05 -12.84
CA LYS A 69 -25.28 3.05 -13.24
C LYS A 69 -24.82 1.63 -12.89
N ARG A 70 -23.51 1.36 -13.03
CA ARG A 70 -22.92 0.06 -12.65
C ARG A 70 -22.93 -0.14 -11.14
N VAL A 71 -22.69 0.92 -10.37
CA VAL A 71 -22.73 0.87 -8.90
C VAL A 71 -24.14 0.49 -8.42
N VAL A 72 -25.18 1.13 -8.94
CA VAL A 72 -26.58 0.81 -8.59
C VAL A 72 -26.93 -0.64 -8.97
N LYS A 73 -26.47 -1.11 -10.15
CA LYS A 73 -26.67 -2.49 -10.58
C LYS A 73 -25.94 -3.48 -9.67
N ALA A 74 -24.71 -3.16 -9.27
CA ALA A 74 -23.92 -3.99 -8.36
C ALA A 74 -24.63 -4.16 -7.00
N GLY A 75 -25.25 -3.09 -6.48
CA GLY A 75 -26.05 -3.15 -5.25
C GLY A 75 -27.21 -4.15 -5.29
N ARG A 76 -27.72 -4.52 -6.47
CA ARG A 76 -28.75 -5.57 -6.64
C ARG A 76 -28.20 -6.99 -6.52
N THR A 77 -26.88 -7.16 -6.50
CA THR A 77 -26.20 -8.45 -6.33
C THR A 77 -25.31 -8.43 -5.07
N PRO A 78 -25.89 -8.61 -3.87
CA PRO A 78 -25.16 -8.38 -2.62
C PRO A 78 -24.14 -9.47 -2.29
N LYS A 79 -24.33 -10.72 -2.75
CA LYS A 79 -23.42 -11.83 -2.45
C LYS A 79 -21.94 -11.55 -2.81
N PRO A 80 -21.59 -11.17 -4.05
CA PRO A 80 -20.20 -10.87 -4.41
C PRO A 80 -19.65 -9.62 -3.71
N ILE A 81 -20.49 -8.60 -3.49
CA ILE A 81 -20.10 -7.38 -2.77
C ILE A 81 -19.78 -7.69 -1.32
N ALA A 82 -20.64 -8.45 -0.64
CA ALA A 82 -20.45 -8.85 0.74
C ALA A 82 -19.18 -9.71 0.90
N ALA A 83 -18.95 -10.67 0.00
CA ALA A 83 -17.70 -11.45 0.01
C ALA A 83 -16.46 -10.57 -0.12
N THR A 84 -16.49 -9.56 -1.00
CA THR A 84 -15.39 -8.63 -1.21
C THR A 84 -15.19 -7.72 0.01
N LEU A 85 -16.26 -7.18 0.59
CA LEU A 85 -16.21 -6.36 1.82
C LEU A 85 -15.69 -7.17 3.00
N ILE A 86 -16.21 -8.38 3.23
CA ILE A 86 -15.77 -9.24 4.34
C ILE A 86 -14.30 -9.62 4.15
N SER A 87 -13.87 -9.97 2.94
CA SER A 87 -12.46 -10.28 2.71
C SER A 87 -11.56 -9.05 2.91
N ASN A 88 -11.93 -7.91 2.33
CA ASN A 88 -11.10 -6.71 2.30
C ASN A 88 -11.09 -5.93 3.63
N TRP A 89 -12.22 -5.87 4.33
CA TRP A 89 -12.37 -5.12 5.58
C TRP A 89 -12.48 -6.01 6.81
N GLY A 90 -12.96 -7.25 6.66
CA GLY A 90 -13.13 -8.19 7.76
C GLY A 90 -11.98 -9.18 7.94
N ILE A 91 -11.33 -9.65 6.87
CA ILE A 91 -10.25 -10.65 6.97
C ILE A 91 -8.88 -9.98 6.89
N LYS A 92 -8.70 -9.08 5.91
CA LYS A 92 -7.41 -8.46 5.62
C LYS A 92 -6.80 -7.71 6.81
N PRO A 93 -7.51 -6.85 7.57
CA PRO A 93 -6.91 -6.11 8.68
C PRO A 93 -6.41 -7.03 9.80
N PHE A 94 -7.19 -8.07 10.11
CA PHE A 94 -6.83 -9.04 11.14
C PHE A 94 -5.69 -9.94 10.69
N THR A 95 -5.65 -10.31 9.41
CA THR A 95 -4.54 -11.09 8.84
C THR A 95 -3.25 -10.27 8.89
N MET A 96 -3.28 -8.99 8.52
CA MET A 96 -2.14 -8.08 8.62
C MET A 96 -1.67 -7.93 10.07
N ALA A 97 -2.60 -7.68 11.01
CA ALA A 97 -2.28 -7.57 12.43
C ALA A 97 -1.70 -8.87 13.01
N PHE A 98 -2.29 -10.01 12.67
CA PHE A 98 -1.81 -11.33 13.11
C PHE A 98 -0.40 -11.61 12.58
N LEU A 99 -0.16 -11.41 11.29
CA LEU A 99 1.16 -11.63 10.70
C LEU A 99 2.20 -10.65 11.25
N ALA A 100 1.85 -9.37 11.38
CA ALA A 100 2.73 -8.37 11.95
C ALA A 100 3.10 -8.71 13.41
N TRP A 101 2.15 -9.17 14.21
CA TRP A 101 2.39 -9.67 15.57
C TRP A 101 3.25 -10.94 15.57
N LEU A 102 2.91 -11.95 14.77
CA LEU A 102 3.62 -13.22 14.71
C LEU A 102 5.09 -13.01 14.38
N PHE A 103 5.38 -12.23 13.35
CA PHE A 103 6.76 -12.01 12.93
C PHE A 103 7.52 -11.07 13.87
N MET A 104 6.95 -9.93 14.29
CA MET A 104 7.71 -8.96 15.10
C MET A 104 7.79 -9.33 16.58
N ALA A 105 6.73 -9.90 17.16
CA ALA A 105 6.67 -10.19 18.58
C ALA A 105 7.12 -11.61 18.95
N VAL A 106 7.07 -12.57 18.01
CA VAL A 106 7.44 -13.97 18.26
C VAL A 106 8.69 -14.36 17.50
N VAL A 107 8.67 -14.33 16.17
CA VAL A 107 9.76 -14.87 15.32
C VAL A 107 11.04 -14.02 15.44
N PHE A 108 10.92 -12.70 15.32
CA PHE A 108 12.06 -11.78 15.30
C PHE A 108 12.40 -11.15 16.65
N LYS A 109 11.73 -11.57 17.73
CA LYS A 109 11.93 -11.03 19.09
C LYS A 109 13.40 -11.03 19.54
N ARG A 110 14.20 -12.01 19.09
CA ARG A 110 15.62 -12.12 19.44
C ARG A 110 16.54 -11.30 18.54
N PHE A 111 16.08 -10.90 17.37
CA PHE A 111 16.89 -10.23 16.34
C PHE A 111 16.68 -8.71 16.31
N ILE A 112 15.56 -8.21 16.81
CA ILE A 112 15.17 -6.80 16.70
C ILE A 112 14.90 -6.22 18.10
N PRO A 113 15.41 -5.02 18.42
CA PRO A 113 15.06 -4.30 19.64
C PRO A 113 13.54 -4.09 19.77
N TYR A 114 13.05 -4.04 21.01
CA TYR A 114 11.61 -3.97 21.26
C TYR A 114 10.94 -2.73 20.66
N ASP A 115 11.58 -1.57 20.75
CA ASP A 115 11.04 -0.31 20.22
C ASP A 115 10.95 -0.32 18.69
N ASP A 116 11.99 -0.83 18.01
CA ASP A 116 12.00 -0.98 16.55
C ASP A 116 10.94 -1.99 16.08
N ALA A 117 10.78 -3.10 16.80
CA ALA A 117 9.77 -4.10 16.50
C ALA A 117 8.34 -3.55 16.62
N LEU A 118 8.09 -2.65 17.59
CA LEU A 118 6.82 -1.95 17.71
C LEU A 118 6.57 -1.00 16.53
N GLN A 119 7.59 -0.24 16.12
CA GLN A 119 7.48 0.68 14.99
C GLN A 119 7.26 -0.08 13.66
N TYR A 120 8.00 -1.16 13.43
CA TYR A 120 7.82 -2.01 12.24
C TYR A 120 6.44 -2.68 12.23
N ARG A 121 5.95 -3.14 13.39
CA ARG A 121 4.60 -3.68 13.50
C ARG A 121 3.54 -2.65 13.15
N ALA A 122 3.67 -1.41 13.63
CA ALA A 122 2.76 -0.33 13.27
C ALA A 122 2.78 -0.06 11.76
N GLY A 123 3.96 -0.02 11.15
CA GLY A 123 4.13 0.19 9.71
C GLY A 123 3.57 -0.93 8.83
N MET A 124 3.51 -2.17 9.31
CA MET A 124 2.93 -3.30 8.56
C MET A 124 1.41 -3.39 8.61
N ILE A 125 0.77 -2.72 9.57
CA ILE A 125 -0.69 -2.72 9.75
C ILE A 125 -1.33 -1.53 9.03
N LEU A 126 -0.57 -0.45 8.84
CA LEU A 126 -0.97 0.77 8.11
C LEU A 126 -1.03 0.53 6.60
#